data_AF-A0A1B6FAL4-F1
#
_entry.id   AF-A0A1B6FAL4-F1
#
_cell.length_a   1.000
_cell.length_b   1.000
_cell.length_c   1.000
_cell.angle_alpha   90.00
_cell.angle_beta   90.00
_cell.angle_gamma   90.00
#
_symmetry.space_group_name_H-M   'P 1'
#
loop_
_entity.id
_entity.type
_entity.pdbx_description
1 polymer ?
#
loop_
_entity_poly.entity_id
_entity_poly.type
_entity_poly.pdbx_seq_one_letter_code
_entity_poly.pdbx_strand_id
1 'polypeptide(L)'
;MSLVCNILFVVILIKCSKSYDEPDLPEKLKEIENYGVYFTLNSTLECYRNYYQLPVVKVLLNELTHRYPDIGLVQNTNKNHPFIAVEGVHRKTRNIVGYFLAKKMGADIVYNPPQFMVSMGANFSDLTLRKAF
;
A
#
# COMPACT_ATOMS: atom_id res chain seq x y z
N MET A 1 -36.89 23.28 -4.70
CA MET A 1 -36.07 22.54 -5.68
C MET A 1 -34.60 22.34 -5.31
N SER A 2 -34.06 22.99 -4.27
CA SER A 2 -32.63 22.87 -3.90
C SER A 2 -32.30 21.63 -3.04
N LEU A 3 -33.19 21.26 -2.10
CA LEU A 3 -32.92 20.17 -1.14
C LEU A 3 -32.83 18.78 -1.80
N VAL A 4 -33.72 18.51 -2.77
CA VAL A 4 -33.80 17.20 -3.46
C VAL A 4 -32.56 16.96 -4.32
N CYS A 5 -32.01 17.99 -4.95
CA CYS A 5 -30.78 17.88 -5.74
C CYS A 5 -29.57 17.56 -4.85
N ASN A 6 -29.45 18.19 -3.68
CA ASN A 6 -28.35 17.92 -2.75
C ASN A 6 -28.40 16.49 -2.18
N ILE A 7 -29.59 15.98 -1.87
CA ILE A 7 -29.76 14.59 -1.39
C ILE A 7 -29.42 13.59 -2.50
N LEU A 8 -29.83 13.86 -3.75
CA LEU A 8 -29.48 13.01 -4.90
C LEU A 8 -27.96 12.96 -5.10
N PHE A 9 -27.28 14.10 -5.03
CA PHE A 9 -25.82 14.18 -5.18
C PHE A 9 -25.08 13.39 -4.09
N VAL A 10 -25.52 13.49 -2.83
CA VAL A 10 -24.91 12.74 -1.71
C VAL A 10 -25.12 11.24 -1.87
N VAL A 11 -26.31 10.79 -2.26
CA VAL A 11 -26.60 9.35 -2.48
C VAL A 11 -25.81 8.79 -3.66
N ILE A 12 -25.61 9.58 -4.72
CA ILE A 12 -24.78 9.19 -5.88
C ILE A 12 -23.31 9.07 -5.48
N LEU A 13 -22.77 10.01 -4.71
CA LEU A 13 -21.38 9.95 -4.23
C LEU A 13 -21.12 8.72 -3.35
N ILE A 14 -22.07 8.36 -2.47
CA ILE A 14 -21.96 7.17 -1.62
C ILE A 14 -22.04 5.87 -2.45
N LYS A 15 -22.80 5.84 -3.56
CA LYS A 15 -22.88 4.68 -4.45
C LYS A 15 -21.67 4.49 -5.37
N CYS A 16 -20.86 5.54 -5.58
CA CYS A 16 -19.65 5.48 -6.41
C CYS A 16 -18.40 5.02 -5.65
N SER A 17 -18.42 5.05 -4.32
CA SER A 17 -17.42 4.35 -3.49
C SER A 17 -17.77 2.87 -3.40
N LYS A 18 -17.54 2.13 -4.50
CA LYS A 18 -17.44 0.67 -4.40
C LYS A 18 -16.15 0.36 -3.64
N SER A 19 -16.28 0.01 -2.35
CA SER A 19 -15.28 -0.81 -1.68
C SER A 19 -15.27 -2.13 -2.43
N TYR A 20 -14.22 -2.36 -3.21
CA TYR A 20 -14.00 -3.68 -3.77
C TYR A 20 -13.54 -4.54 -2.60
N ASP A 21 -14.42 -5.43 -2.15
CA ASP A 21 -13.98 -6.59 -1.37
C ASP A 21 -12.85 -7.22 -2.16
N GLU A 22 -11.70 -7.29 -1.50
CA GLU A 22 -10.46 -7.81 -2.05
C GLU A 22 -10.74 -9.21 -2.58
N PRO A 23 -10.39 -9.54 -3.84
CA PRO A 23 -10.67 -10.87 -4.37
C PRO A 23 -10.05 -11.89 -3.44
N ASP A 24 -10.84 -12.89 -3.04
CA ASP A 24 -10.43 -13.97 -2.14
C ASP A 24 -9.04 -14.47 -2.57
N LEU A 25 -8.05 -14.30 -1.70
CA LEU A 25 -6.67 -14.67 -2.00
C LEU A 25 -6.68 -16.17 -2.40
N PRO A 26 -6.02 -16.57 -3.51
CA PRO A 26 -5.84 -17.96 -3.86
C PRO A 26 -5.45 -18.79 -2.62
N GLU A 27 -6.05 -19.96 -2.44
CA GLU A 27 -5.89 -20.78 -1.21
C GLU A 27 -4.41 -21.04 -0.86
N LYS A 28 -3.55 -21.19 -1.87
CA LYS A 28 -2.09 -21.29 -1.72
C LYS A 28 -1.42 -20.06 -1.10
N LEU A 29 -1.96 -18.86 -1.31
CA LEU A 29 -1.45 -17.63 -0.69
C LEU A 29 -1.91 -17.52 0.77
N LYS A 30 -3.10 -18.02 1.10
CA LYS A 30 -3.58 -18.10 2.51
C LYS A 30 -2.66 -18.98 3.37
N GLU A 31 -2.13 -20.07 2.83
CA GLU A 31 -1.12 -20.89 3.54
C GLU A 31 0.19 -20.13 3.80
N ILE A 32 0.55 -19.19 2.93
CA ILE A 32 1.79 -18.40 3.06
C ILE A 32 1.62 -17.29 4.12
N GLU A 33 0.40 -16.81 4.39
CA GLU A 33 0.12 -15.87 5.48
C GLU A 33 0.55 -16.44 6.85
N ASN A 34 0.51 -17.76 7.04
CA ASN A 34 1.02 -18.43 8.24
C ASN A 34 2.52 -18.21 8.48
N TYR A 35 3.28 -17.82 7.45
CA TYR A 35 4.69 -17.46 7.57
C TYR A 35 4.90 -15.98 7.93
N GLY A 36 3.81 -15.24 8.19
CA GLY A 36 3.83 -13.81 8.51
C GLY A 36 4.07 -12.94 7.28
N VAL A 37 3.56 -13.35 6.11
CA VAL A 37 3.63 -12.58 4.86
C VAL A 37 2.30 -11.90 4.64
N TYR A 38 2.34 -10.60 4.30
CA TYR A 38 1.16 -9.78 4.06
C TYR A 38 1.05 -9.47 2.57
N PHE A 39 -0.04 -9.90 1.94
CA PHE A 39 -0.25 -9.74 0.49
C PHE A 39 -1.07 -8.51 0.13
N THR A 40 -1.71 -7.91 1.12
CA THR A 40 -2.66 -6.83 0.92
C THR A 40 -2.31 -5.63 1.78
N LEU A 41 -2.68 -4.45 1.30
CA LEU A 41 -2.54 -3.23 2.10
C LEU A 41 -3.34 -3.37 3.40
N ASN A 42 -4.55 -3.92 3.34
CA ASN A 42 -5.40 -4.07 4.50
C ASN A 42 -4.82 -5.00 5.56
N SER A 43 -4.31 -6.18 5.17
CA SER A 43 -3.67 -7.11 6.10
C SER A 43 -2.42 -6.50 6.75
N THR A 44 -1.64 -5.73 5.98
CA THR A 44 -0.47 -4.99 6.48
C THR A 44 -0.89 -3.91 7.49
N LEU A 45 -1.91 -3.11 7.17
CA LEU A 45 -2.41 -2.06 8.06
C LEU A 45 -3.05 -2.63 9.32
N GLU A 46 -3.75 -3.76 9.22
CA GLU A 46 -4.33 -4.47 10.35
C GLU A 46 -3.24 -4.99 11.30
N CYS A 47 -2.15 -5.54 10.75
CA CYS A 47 -0.97 -5.89 11.54
C CYS A 47 -0.49 -4.69 12.36
N TYR A 48 -0.26 -3.53 11.75
CA TYR A 48 0.16 -2.34 12.49
C TYR A 48 -0.87 -1.88 13.52
N ARG A 49 -2.17 -1.91 13.21
CA ARG A 49 -3.23 -1.53 14.16
C ARG A 49 -3.22 -2.40 15.42
N ASN A 50 -2.87 -3.68 15.31
CA ASN A 50 -2.72 -4.57 16.47
C ASN A 50 -1.55 -4.20 17.40
N TYR A 51 -0.60 -3.39 16.91
CA TYR A 51 0.54 -2.87 17.67
C TYR A 51 0.45 -1.35 17.88
N TYR A 52 -0.73 -0.75 17.75
CA TYR A 52 -0.93 0.70 17.83
C TYR A 52 -0.48 1.31 19.17
N GLN A 53 -0.37 0.53 20.24
CA GLN A 53 0.19 0.95 21.51
C GLN A 53 1.66 1.39 21.42
N LEU A 54 2.42 0.88 20.45
CA LEU A 54 3.83 1.20 20.28
C LEU A 54 4.03 2.59 19.64
N PRO A 55 4.86 3.47 20.22
CA PRO A 55 5.09 4.81 19.67
C PRO A 55 5.57 4.80 18.22
N VAL A 56 6.46 3.87 17.87
CA VAL A 56 7.00 3.72 16.50
C VAL A 56 5.90 3.44 15.47
N VAL A 57 4.90 2.63 15.84
CA VAL A 57 3.78 2.28 14.98
C VAL A 57 2.83 3.47 14.81
N LYS A 58 2.57 4.22 15.89
CA LYS A 58 1.78 5.46 15.81
C LYS A 58 2.41 6.47 14.87
N VAL A 59 3.73 6.68 14.96
CA VAL A 59 4.47 7.59 14.08
C VAL A 59 4.36 7.12 12.63
N LEU A 60 4.58 5.83 12.36
CA LEU A 60 4.46 5.27 11.03
C LEU A 60 3.07 5.52 10.43
N LEU A 61 2.00 5.15 11.15
CA LEU A 61 0.64 5.27 10.65
C LEU A 61 0.25 6.75 10.45
N ASN A 62 0.65 7.63 11.35
CA ASN A 62 0.40 9.07 11.20
C ASN A 62 1.11 9.66 9.98
N GLU A 63 2.39 9.33 9.77
CA GLU A 63 3.14 9.77 8.58
C GLU A 63 2.52 9.22 7.29
N LEU A 64 2.10 7.96 7.30
CA LEU A 64 1.45 7.32 6.16
C LEU A 64 0.13 8.03 5.81
N THR A 65 -0.76 8.24 6.78
CA THR A 65 -2.05 8.93 6.57
C THR A 65 -1.85 10.40 6.20
N HIS A 66 -0.84 11.08 6.75
CA HIS A 66 -0.55 12.47 6.42
C HIS A 66 -0.08 12.63 4.97
N ARG A 67 0.80 11.74 4.49
CA ARG A 67 1.34 11.79 3.12
C ARG A 67 0.40 11.20 2.08
N TYR A 68 -0.39 10.21 2.47
CA TYR A 68 -1.28 9.47 1.59
C TYR A 68 -2.68 9.39 2.22
N PRO A 69 -3.44 10.50 2.26
CA PRO A 69 -4.78 10.52 2.85
C PRO A 69 -5.76 9.59 2.13
N ASP A 70 -5.54 9.35 0.84
CA ASP A 70 -6.36 8.48 -0.02
C ASP A 70 -5.78 7.07 -0.18
N ILE A 71 -4.94 6.61 0.76
CA ILE A 71 -4.29 5.30 0.65
C ILE A 71 -5.34 4.18 0.55
N GLY A 72 -5.18 3.29 -0.45
CA GLY A 72 -6.13 2.22 -0.74
C GLY A 72 -7.31 2.62 -1.63
N LEU A 73 -7.49 3.91 -1.94
CA LEU A 73 -8.52 4.36 -2.89
C LEU A 73 -7.95 4.33 -4.32
N VAL A 74 -8.44 3.39 -5.14
CA VAL A 74 -8.08 3.33 -6.56
C VAL A 74 -8.94 4.34 -7.34
N GLN A 75 -8.37 5.52 -7.63
CA GLN A 75 -9.11 6.61 -8.30
C GLN A 75 -9.48 6.32 -9.77
N ASN A 76 -8.82 5.38 -10.45
CA ASN A 76 -9.15 5.02 -11.83
C ASN A 76 -8.76 3.57 -12.17
N THR A 77 -9.69 2.64 -11.96
CA THR A 77 -9.52 1.20 -12.24
C THR A 77 -9.32 0.87 -13.72
N ASN A 78 -9.73 1.77 -14.62
CA ASN A 78 -9.58 1.58 -16.07
C ASN A 78 -8.24 2.06 -16.60
N LYS A 79 -7.43 2.73 -15.77
CA LYS A 79 -6.12 3.22 -16.15
C LYS A 79 -5.10 2.11 -15.93
N ASN A 80 -4.74 1.40 -17.00
CA ASN A 80 -3.69 0.40 -16.99
C ASN A 80 -2.33 1.06 -16.73
N HIS A 81 -1.95 1.13 -15.46
CA HIS A 81 -0.58 1.45 -15.04
C HIS A 81 0.15 0.13 -14.76
N PRO A 82 0.83 -0.48 -15.76
CA PRO A 82 1.55 -1.72 -15.52
C PRO A 82 2.61 -1.51 -14.45
N PHE A 83 2.53 -2.28 -13.38
CA PHE A 83 3.56 -2.32 -12.35
C PHE A 83 4.61 -3.36 -12.73
N ILE A 84 5.88 -2.94 -12.78
CA ILE A 84 7.01 -3.82 -13.11
C ILE A 84 7.92 -3.91 -11.88
N ALA A 85 8.02 -5.12 -11.32
CA ALA A 85 8.98 -5.41 -10.27
C ALA A 85 10.33 -5.85 -10.87
N VAL A 86 11.42 -5.18 -10.47
CA VAL A 86 12.79 -5.58 -10.84
C VAL A 86 13.40 -6.38 -9.70
N GLU A 87 13.40 -7.70 -9.86
CA GLU A 87 13.94 -8.64 -8.89
C GLU A 87 15.41 -9.00 -9.16
N GLY A 88 16.16 -9.37 -8.12
CA GLY A 88 17.55 -9.81 -8.22
C GLY A 88 18.28 -9.77 -6.88
N VAL A 89 19.43 -10.45 -6.75
CA VAL A 89 20.12 -10.57 -5.45
C VAL A 89 20.77 -9.25 -4.99
N HIS A 90 21.47 -8.54 -5.87
CA HIS A 90 22.22 -7.33 -5.51
C HIS A 90 21.40 -6.05 -5.66
N ARG A 91 21.26 -5.29 -4.55
CA ARG A 91 20.55 -3.99 -4.51
C ARG A 91 21.05 -3.00 -5.56
N LYS A 92 22.37 -2.87 -5.72
CA LYS A 92 22.97 -1.93 -6.68
C LYS A 92 22.55 -2.26 -8.12
N THR A 93 22.56 -3.54 -8.48
CA THR A 93 22.14 -4.02 -9.80
C THR A 93 20.65 -3.75 -10.03
N ARG A 94 19.77 -4.07 -9.07
CA ARG A 94 18.33 -3.78 -9.16
C ARG A 94 18.07 -2.30 -9.40
N ASN A 95 18.73 -1.42 -8.64
CA ASN A 95 18.57 0.03 -8.78
C ASN A 95 19.02 0.53 -10.16
N ILE A 96 20.15 0.03 -10.66
CA ILE A 96 20.68 0.40 -11.98
C ILE A 96 19.70 -0.04 -13.08
N VAL A 97 19.27 -1.31 -13.06
CA VAL A 97 18.35 -1.86 -14.05
C VAL A 97 17.00 -1.16 -14.01
N GLY A 98 16.42 -0.99 -12.82
CA GLY A 98 15.17 -0.26 -12.63
C GLY A 98 15.22 1.17 -13.13
N TYR A 99 16.33 1.88 -12.86
CA TYR A 99 16.52 3.24 -13.36
C TYR A 99 16.58 3.32 -14.88
N PHE A 100 17.37 2.44 -15.52
CA PHE A 100 17.45 2.42 -16.98
C PHE A 100 16.14 2.03 -17.64
N LEU A 101 15.42 1.06 -17.06
CA LEU A 101 14.12 0.62 -17.56
C LEU A 101 13.09 1.74 -17.47
N ALA A 102 12.97 2.38 -16.30
CA ALA A 102 12.04 3.50 -16.08
C ALA A 102 12.32 4.66 -17.04
N LYS A 103 13.60 5.06 -17.19
CA LYS A 103 14.02 6.11 -18.12
C LYS A 103 13.67 5.79 -19.56
N LYS A 104 13.86 4.54 -19.99
CA LYS A 104 13.56 4.11 -21.37
C LYS A 104 12.06 4.10 -21.67
N MET A 105 11.24 3.82 -20.67
CA MET A 105 9.78 3.73 -20.80
C MET A 105 9.05 5.04 -20.49
N GLY A 106 9.75 6.06 -19.98
CA GLY A 106 9.10 7.26 -19.45
C GLY A 106 8.22 6.95 -18.23
N ALA A 107 8.59 5.93 -17.44
CA ALA A 107 7.85 5.49 -16.27
C ALA A 107 8.45 6.07 -14.98
N ASP A 108 7.65 6.04 -13.92
CA ASP A 108 8.07 6.46 -12.58
C ASP A 108 8.68 5.29 -11.79
N ILE A 109 9.71 5.58 -10.99
CA ILE A 109 10.32 4.61 -10.09
C ILE A 109 9.61 4.70 -8.74
N VAL A 110 9.11 3.56 -8.27
CA VAL A 110 8.54 3.40 -6.92
C VAL A 110 9.54 2.64 -6.06
N TYR A 111 9.85 3.18 -4.88
CA TYR A 111 10.70 2.52 -3.89
C TYR A 111 9.86 1.75 -2.88
N ASN A 112 10.31 0.55 -2.51
CA ASN A 112 9.73 -0.25 -1.43
C ASN A 112 10.82 -0.57 -0.38
N PRO A 113 10.68 -0.11 0.89
CA PRO A 113 9.65 0.81 1.37
C PRO A 113 9.85 2.23 0.79
N PRO A 114 8.83 3.10 0.85
CA PRO A 114 8.96 4.52 0.50
C PRO A 114 10.14 5.19 1.21
N GLN A 115 10.76 6.18 0.57
CA GLN A 115 12.02 6.76 1.07
C GLN A 115 11.91 7.37 2.48
N PHE A 116 10.76 7.97 2.82
CA PHE A 116 10.51 8.51 4.17
C PHE A 116 10.44 7.42 5.25
N MET A 117 10.13 6.18 4.87
CA MET A 117 10.04 5.05 5.79
C MET A 117 11.38 4.36 5.99
N VAL A 118 12.37 4.51 5.10
CA VAL A 118 13.63 3.75 5.13
C VAL A 118 14.33 3.75 6.50
N SER A 119 14.33 4.88 7.22
CA SER A 119 14.92 4.99 8.56
C SER A 119 14.06 4.40 9.68
N MET A 120 12.76 4.21 9.45
CA MET A 120 11.82 3.66 10.44
C MET A 120 11.96 2.15 10.61
N GLY A 121 12.39 1.43 9.57
CA GLY A 121 12.53 -0.03 9.62
C GLY A 121 13.44 -0.54 10.74
N ALA A 122 14.49 0.20 11.06
CA ALA A 122 15.42 -0.12 12.15
C ALA A 122 14.77 -0.07 13.55
N ASN A 123 13.66 0.64 13.69
CA ASN A 123 12.98 0.84 14.97
C ASN A 123 12.00 -0.28 15.32
N PHE A 124 11.72 -1.20 14.39
CA PHE A 124 10.92 -2.39 14.69
C PHE A 124 11.83 -3.47 15.27
N SER A 125 11.66 -3.82 16.54
CA SER A 125 12.34 -4.97 17.16
C SER A 125 11.54 -6.27 16.99
N ASP A 126 10.22 -6.16 16.85
CA ASP A 126 9.32 -7.29 16.66
C ASP A 126 9.41 -7.86 15.24
N LEU A 127 9.51 -9.19 15.13
CA LEU A 127 9.67 -9.88 13.84
C LEU A 127 8.42 -9.74 12.96
N THR A 128 7.23 -9.72 13.55
CA THR A 128 5.96 -9.54 12.85
C THR A 128 5.92 -8.15 12.20
N LEU A 129 6.27 -7.11 12.97
CA LEU A 129 6.33 -5.74 12.47
C LEU A 129 7.41 -5.56 11.40
N ARG A 130 8.56 -6.24 11.52
CA ARG A 130 9.59 -6.23 10.47
C ARG A 130 9.13 -6.89 9.17
N LYS A 131 8.28 -7.91 9.25
CA LYS A 131 7.73 -8.58 8.06
C LYS A 131 6.62 -7.78 7.40
N ALA A 132 5.88 -6.99 8.18
CA ALA A 132 4.87 -6.05 7.68
C ALA A 132 5.47 -4.76 7.10
N PHE A 133 6.78 -4.53 7.24
CA PHE A 133 7.48 -3.30 6.86
C PHE A 133 8.24 -3.44 5.55
#